data_AF-A0A7V4ZDV4-F1
#
_entry.id   AF-A0A7V4ZDV4-F1
#
_cell.length_a   1.000
_cell.length_b   1.000
_cell.length_c   1.000
_cell.angle_alpha   90.00
_cell.angle_beta   90.00
_cell.angle_gamma   90.00
#
_symmetry.space_group_name_H-M   'P 1'
#
loop_
_entity.id
_entity.type
_entity.pdbx_description
1 polymer ?
#
loop_
_entity_poly.entity_id
_entity_poly.type
_entity_poly.pdbx_seq_one_letter_code
_entity_poly.pdbx_strand_id
1 'polypeptide(L)'
;MAKSTFTVRDWIYVAVFGALWGILEITLGSYLHVLFPPLADTFVVGLIMAGIGAIIALVGRWFVPKRGSVLGIGVVTAIFKAFSLGGIVIGPIVAILA
;
A
#
# COMPACT_ATOMS: atom_id res chain seq x y z
N MET A 1 -19.57 27.02 6.61
CA MET A 1 -18.59 25.97 6.24
C MET A 1 -18.16 25.26 7.52
N ALA A 2 -18.82 24.16 7.90
CA ALA A 2 -18.54 23.47 9.16
C ALA A 2 -17.16 22.80 9.08
N LYS A 3 -16.24 23.21 9.95
CA LYS A 3 -14.90 22.63 10.08
C LYS A 3 -15.09 21.18 10.56
N SER A 4 -14.91 20.21 9.66
CA SER A 4 -15.03 18.79 10.02
C SER A 4 -13.83 18.36 10.85
N THR A 5 -13.81 18.71 12.13
CA THR A 5 -12.74 18.36 13.07
C THR A 5 -12.53 16.86 13.04
N PHE A 6 -11.36 16.41 12.60
CA PHE A 6 -10.97 15.00 12.65
C PHE A 6 -10.97 14.55 14.10
N THR A 7 -11.66 13.45 14.38
CA THR A 7 -11.62 12.83 15.70
C THR A 7 -10.41 11.90 15.77
N VAL A 8 -9.94 11.57 16.98
CA VAL A 8 -8.86 10.58 17.16
C VAL A 8 -9.25 9.23 16.53
N ARG A 9 -10.54 8.87 16.58
CA ARG A 9 -11.06 7.65 15.94
C ARG A 9 -10.87 7.67 14.42
N ASP A 10 -11.10 8.80 13.77
CA ASP A 10 -10.90 8.94 12.32
C ASP A 10 -9.43 8.69 11.95
N TRP A 11 -8.49 9.21 12.74
CA TRP A 11 -7.06 9.00 12.54
C TRP A 11 -6.64 7.55 12.77
N ILE A 12 -7.24 6.88 13.77
CA ILE A 12 -7.00 5.45 14.00
C ILE A 12 -7.45 4.63 12.80
N TYR A 13 -8.64 4.89 12.24
CA TYR A 13 -9.10 4.18 11.04
C TYR A 13 -8.17 4.43 9.85
N VAL A 14 -7.74 5.67 9.62
CA VAL A 14 -6.78 6.01 8.57
C VAL A 14 -5.47 5.21 8.73
N ALA A 15 -4.93 5.14 9.95
CA ALA A 15 -3.71 4.40 10.25
C ALA A 15 -3.90 2.88 10.06
N VAL A 16 -5.02 2.31 10.51
CA VAL A 16 -5.31 0.87 10.39
C VAL A 16 -5.48 0.47 8.92
N PHE A 17 -6.25 1.22 8.13
CA PHE A 17 -6.43 0.93 6.71
C PHE A 17 -5.14 1.15 5.91
N GLY A 18 -4.34 2.16 6.26
CA GLY A 18 -3.03 2.40 5.66
C GLY A 18 -2.03 1.29 5.98
N ALA A 19 -2.01 0.78 7.22
CA ALA A 19 -1.18 -0.35 7.61
C ALA A 19 -1.63 -1.65 6.90
N LEU A 20 -2.94 -1.89 6.78
CA LEU A 20 -3.48 -3.03 6.03
C LEU A 20 -3.04 -3.02 4.57
N TRP A 21 -3.20 -1.89 3.88
CA TRP A 21 -2.71 -1.76 2.51
C TRP A 21 -1.18 -1.89 2.46
N GLY A 22 -0.45 -1.22 3.36
CA GLY A 22 1.01 -1.31 3.44
C GLY A 22 1.51 -2.75 3.54
N ILE A 23 0.97 -3.54 4.48
CA ILE A 23 1.36 -4.94 4.68
C ILE A 23 1.04 -5.78 3.43
N LEU A 24 -0.13 -5.59 2.83
CA LEU A 24 -0.51 -6.31 1.60
C LEU A 24 0.43 -5.99 0.45
N GLU A 25 0.79 -4.73 0.27
CA GLU A 25 1.71 -4.29 -0.78
C GLU A 25 3.11 -4.91 -0.59
N ILE A 26 3.57 -5.02 0.66
CA ILE A 26 4.88 -5.59 1.00
C ILE A 26 4.89 -7.10 0.76
N THR A 27 3.95 -7.81 1.39
CA THR A 27 3.88 -9.27 1.30
C THR A 27 3.51 -9.72 -0.10
N LEU A 28 2.36 -9.30 -0.59
CA LEU A 28 1.82 -9.76 -1.87
C LEU A 28 2.69 -9.24 -3.03
N GLY A 29 3.23 -8.02 -2.93
CA GLY A 29 4.24 -7.51 -3.86
C GLY A 29 5.50 -8.38 -3.89
N SER A 30 6.08 -8.72 -2.73
CA SER A 30 7.25 -9.60 -2.69
C SER A 30 6.97 -11.00 -3.27
N TYR A 31 5.83 -11.61 -2.95
CA TYR A 31 5.44 -12.92 -3.50
C TYR A 31 5.22 -12.87 -5.02
N LEU A 32 4.60 -11.82 -5.55
CA LEU A 32 4.41 -11.64 -6.99
C LEU A 32 5.73 -11.51 -7.73
N HIS A 33 6.69 -10.77 -7.17
CA HIS A 33 8.04 -10.65 -7.72
C HIS A 33 8.82 -11.97 -7.70
N VAL A 34 8.61 -12.82 -6.68
CA VAL A 34 9.27 -14.13 -6.58
C VAL A 34 8.62 -15.20 -7.46
N LEU A 35 7.29 -15.30 -7.49
CA LEU A 35 6.57 -16.32 -8.27
C LEU A 35 6.57 -16.04 -9.78
N PHE A 36 6.61 -14.77 -10.19
CA PHE A 36 6.55 -14.40 -11.60
C PHE A 36 7.67 -13.42 -11.98
N PRO A 37 8.95 -13.84 -11.98
CA PRO A 37 10.06 -12.97 -12.34
C PRO A 37 9.89 -12.25 -13.71
N PRO A 38 9.36 -12.91 -14.77
CA PRO A 38 9.15 -12.24 -16.06
C PRO A 38 7.88 -11.38 -16.15
N LEU A 39 6.87 -11.62 -15.29
CA LEU A 39 5.63 -10.83 -15.28
C LEU A 39 5.58 -9.78 -14.16
N ALA A 40 6.50 -9.80 -13.20
CA ALA A 40 6.59 -8.81 -12.13
C ALA A 40 6.99 -7.42 -12.66
N ASP A 41 7.68 -7.37 -13.80
CA ASP A 41 7.95 -6.14 -14.56
C ASP A 41 6.72 -5.62 -15.32
N THR A 42 5.60 -6.36 -15.31
CA THR A 42 4.43 -5.99 -16.11
C THR A 42 3.60 -4.96 -15.36
N PHE A 43 3.28 -3.88 -16.07
CA PHE A 43 2.23 -2.90 -15.76
C PHE A 43 0.96 -3.51 -15.15
N VAL A 44 0.62 -4.76 -15.51
CA VAL A 44 -0.51 -5.54 -14.98
C VAL A 44 -0.40 -5.83 -13.46
N VAL A 45 0.78 -6.17 -12.95
CA VAL A 45 0.97 -6.46 -11.51
C VAL A 45 0.81 -5.18 -10.70
N GLY A 46 1.40 -4.09 -11.17
CA GLY A 46 1.21 -2.76 -10.61
C GLY A 46 -0.27 -2.32 -10.66
N LEU A 47 -0.99 -2.63 -11.74
CA LEU A 47 -2.41 -2.33 -11.88
C LEU A 47 -3.27 -3.12 -10.89
N ILE A 48 -2.97 -4.40 -10.66
CA ILE A 48 -3.67 -5.23 -9.68
C ILE A 48 -3.39 -4.74 -8.25
N MET A 49 -2.14 -4.46 -7.91
CA MET A 49 -1.74 -3.85 -6.62
C MET A 49 -2.45 -2.51 -6.40
N ALA A 50 -2.45 -1.63 -7.41
CA ALA A 50 -3.14 -0.34 -7.35
C ALA A 50 -4.66 -0.51 -7.22
N GLY A 51 -5.25 -1.51 -7.88
CA GLY A 51 -6.67 -1.84 -7.76
C GLY A 51 -7.04 -2.29 -6.34
N ILE A 52 -6.26 -3.21 -5.75
CA ILE A 52 -6.45 -3.67 -4.37
C ILE A 52 -6.29 -2.49 -3.40
N GLY A 53 -5.26 -1.66 -3.59
CA GLY A 53 -5.03 -0.45 -2.82
C GLY A 53 -6.18 0.55 -2.90
N ALA A 54 -6.73 0.77 -4.10
CA ALA A 54 -7.88 1.63 -4.32
C ALA A 54 -9.13 1.09 -3.61
N ILE A 55 -9.37 -0.23 -3.64
CA ILE A 55 -10.47 -0.85 -2.89
C ILE A 55 -10.31 -0.59 -1.39
N ILE A 56 -9.12 -0.81 -0.82
CA ILE A 56 -8.86 -0.56 0.61
C ILE A 56 -9.07 0.91 0.96
N ALA A 57 -8.59 1.83 0.12
CA ALA A 57 -8.77 3.25 0.32
C ALA A 57 -10.25 3.68 0.24
N LEU A 58 -11.03 3.10 -0.68
CA LEU A 58 -12.47 3.34 -0.82
C LEU A 58 -13.26 2.77 0.37
N VAL A 59 -12.89 1.59 0.87
CA VAL A 59 -13.48 1.01 2.08
C VAL A 59 -13.15 1.86 3.31
N GLY A 60 -11.92 2.34 3.43
CA GLY A 60 -11.53 3.29 4.49
C GLY A 60 -12.27 4.63 4.39
N ARG A 61 -12.63 5.08 3.18
CA ARG A 61 -13.48 6.26 2.98
C ARG A 61 -14.93 6.03 3.39
N TRP A 62 -15.45 4.81 3.26
CA TRP A 62 -16.76 4.44 3.77
C TRP A 62 -16.81 4.55 5.30
N PHE A 63 -15.75 4.13 5.99
CA PHE A 63 -15.65 4.25 7.46
C PHE A 63 -15.35 5.68 7.93
N VAL A 64 -14.60 6.46 7.16
CA VAL A 64 -14.27 7.86 7.47
C VAL A 64 -14.71 8.75 6.31
N PRO A 65 -15.97 9.23 6.30
CA PRO A 65 -16.54 10.03 5.20
C PRO A 65 -16.04 11.49 5.22
N LYS A 66 -14.72 11.69 5.27
CA LYS A 66 -14.05 12.99 5.21
C LYS A 66 -13.16 13.10 3.98
N ARG A 67 -13.15 14.29 3.36
CA ARG A 67 -12.49 14.54 2.06
C ARG A 67 -10.98 14.29 2.02
N GLY A 68 -10.31 14.11 3.17
CA GLY A 68 -8.87 13.80 3.27
C GLY A 68 -8.50 12.38 3.70
N SER A 69 -9.48 11.52 4.02
CA SER A 69 -9.19 10.18 4.59
C SER A 69 -8.41 9.27 3.62
N VAL A 70 -8.77 9.29 2.34
CA VAL A 70 -8.12 8.49 1.28
C VAL A 70 -6.64 8.86 1.11
N LEU A 71 -6.34 10.16 1.13
CA LEU A 71 -4.96 10.65 1.06
C LEU A 71 -4.17 10.22 2.31
N GLY A 72 -4.78 10.33 3.49
CA GLY A 72 -4.15 9.86 4.74
C GLY A 72 -3.81 8.37 4.70
N ILE A 73 -4.73 7.54 4.22
CA ILE A 73 -4.52 6.09 4.06
C ILE A 73 -3.35 5.83 3.11
N GLY A 74 -3.34 6.48 1.94
CA GLY A 74 -2.27 6.33 0.96
C GLY A 74 -0.90 6.81 1.46
N VAL A 75 -0.83 7.89 2.24
CA VAL A 75 0.41 8.38 2.85
C VAL A 75 0.95 7.36 3.85
N VAL A 76 0.09 6.80 4.71
CA VAL A 76 0.51 5.75 5.65
C VAL A 76 1.03 4.53 4.89
N THR A 77 0.32 4.07 3.85
CA THR A 77 0.80 2.98 2.98
C THR A 77 2.16 3.30 2.36
N ALA A 78 2.36 4.50 1.83
CA ALA A 78 3.62 4.90 1.21
C ALA A 78 4.78 4.87 2.21
N ILE A 79 4.53 5.28 3.46
CA ILE A 79 5.51 5.16 4.55
C ILE A 79 5.86 3.69 4.78
N PHE A 80 4.87 2.80 4.92
CA PHE A 80 5.11 1.36 5.06
C PHE A 80 5.91 0.78 3.90
N LYS A 81 5.58 1.14 2.66
CA LYS A 81 6.32 0.71 1.46
C LYS A 81 7.75 1.23 1.46
N ALA A 82 7.98 2.48 1.87
CA ALA A 82 9.31 3.06 1.98
C ALA A 82 10.18 2.33 3.03
N PHE A 83 9.60 1.97 4.18
CA PHE A 83 10.28 1.12 5.17
C PHE A 83 10.59 -0.29 4.65
N SER A 84 9.75 -0.81 3.74
CA SER A 84 9.92 -2.14 3.16
C SER A 84 10.95 -2.23 2.03
N LEU A 85 11.41 -1.12 1.46
CA LEU A 85 12.47 -1.13 0.44
C LEU A 85 13.78 -1.78 0.95
N GLY A 86 13.93 -1.98 2.27
CA GLY A 86 15.01 -2.75 2.87
C GLY A 86 14.87 -4.28 2.76
N GLY A 87 13.73 -4.80 2.31
CA GLY A 87 13.45 -6.23 2.17
C GLY A 87 13.91 -6.81 0.84
N ILE A 88 15.23 -6.90 0.65
CA ILE A 88 15.94 -7.83 -0.22
C ILE A 88 15.28 -8.07 -1.60
N VAL A 89 15.65 -7.23 -2.58
CA VAL A 89 15.58 -7.67 -3.98
C VAL A 89 16.69 -8.71 -4.14
N ILE A 90 16.35 -9.99 -4.00
CA ILE A 90 17.29 -11.12 -4.21
C ILE A 90 17.72 -11.18 -5.69
N GLY A 91 16.92 -10.59 -6.60
CA GLY A 91 17.21 -10.52 -8.04
C GLY A 91 18.57 -9.90 -8.39
N PRO A 92 18.88 -8.66 -7.99
CA PRO A 92 20.20 -8.05 -8.19
C PRO A 92 21.35 -8.84 -7.56
N ILE A 93 21.15 -9.45 -6.40
CA ILE A 93 22.21 -10.22 -5.73
C ILE A 93 22.52 -11.50 -6.52
N VAL A 94 21.51 -12.21 -7.01
CA VAL A 94 21.69 -13.39 -7.87
C VAL A 94 22.24 -13.01 -9.24
N ALA A 95 21.85 -11.87 -9.81
CA ALA A 95 22.36 -11.37 -11.08
C ALA A 95 23.81 -10.87 -11.00
N ILE A 96 24.28 -10.45 -9.83
CA ILE A 96 25.69 -10.09 -9.59
C ILE A 96 26.54 -11.35 -9.31
N LEU A 97 25.95 -12.41 -8.77
CA LEU A 97 26.63 -13.66 -8.43
C LEU A 97 26.63 -14.71 -9.55
N ALA A 98 25.78 -14.59 -10.58
CA ALA A 98 25.74 -15.43 -11.79
C ALA A 98 26.65 -14.86 -12.89
#